data_AF-V7G0Q0-F1
#
_entry.id   AF-V7G0Q0-F1
#
_cell.length_a   1.000
_cell.length_b   1.000
_cell.length_c   1.000
_cell.angle_alpha   90.00
_cell.angle_beta   90.00
_cell.angle_gamma   90.00
#
_symmetry.space_group_name_H-M   'P 1'
#
loop_
_entity.id
_entity.type
_entity.pdbx_description
1 polymer ?
#
loop_
_entity_poly.entity_id
_entity_poly.type
_entity_poly.pdbx_seq_one_letter_code
_entity_poly.pdbx_strand_id
1 'polypeptide(L)'
;MQQNGYWWASSFHPLDDGEPEIIYVHGPEASRLGDDFPHHVGEFDLLHRVDTDRWPQKGKLTEKELLDENYAVDPATVPDGYWWAIHCEDFEPLIVRVEQDTVYRMDCEDTLNNFEFLMRIDTNGWPT
;
A
#
# COMPACT_ATOMS: atom_id res chain seq x y z
N MET A 1 14.82 8.99 -15.24
CA MET A 1 14.20 7.66 -15.13
C MET A 1 13.05 7.80 -14.15
N GLN A 2 11.83 7.41 -14.53
CA GLN A 2 10.66 7.59 -13.67
C GLN A 2 10.75 6.63 -12.48
N GLN A 3 11.02 7.17 -11.29
CA GLN A 3 10.96 6.47 -10.01
C GLN A 3 9.50 6.27 -9.52
N ASN A 4 8.51 6.53 -10.37
CA ASN A 4 7.11 6.51 -9.95
C ASN A 4 6.65 5.09 -9.56
N GLY A 5 5.84 5.01 -8.52
CA GLY A 5 5.25 3.77 -8.02
C GLY A 5 5.55 3.54 -6.55
N TYR A 6 5.22 2.34 -6.07
CA TYR A 6 5.44 1.95 -4.68
C TYR A 6 6.88 1.51 -4.44
N TRP A 7 7.42 1.93 -3.29
CA TRP A 7 8.77 1.63 -2.84
C TRP A 7 8.77 1.22 -1.39
N TRP A 8 9.58 0.22 -1.08
CA TRP A 8 10.09 0.00 0.26
C TRP A 8 11.23 0.98 0.51
N ALA A 9 11.09 1.83 1.52
CA ALA A 9 11.97 2.95 1.75
C ALA A 9 12.11 3.29 3.24
N SER A 10 13.27 3.81 3.62
CA SER A 10 13.52 4.30 4.98
C SER A 10 13.61 5.82 4.97
N SER A 11 12.91 6.48 5.89
CA SER A 11 13.05 7.92 6.09
C SER A 11 14.36 8.24 6.81
N PHE A 12 15.01 9.33 6.41
CA PHE A 12 16.15 9.90 7.15
C PHE A 12 15.75 11.04 8.08
N HIS A 13 14.45 11.36 8.17
CA HIS A 13 13.98 12.46 8.99
C HIS A 13 14.22 12.15 10.49
N PRO A 14 14.83 13.07 11.28
CA PRO A 14 15.25 12.78 12.66
C PRO A 14 14.14 12.41 13.66
N LEU A 15 12.87 12.60 13.27
CA LEU A 15 11.70 12.25 14.10
C LEU A 15 11.13 10.88 13.76
N ASP A 16 11.52 10.30 12.63
CA ASP A 16 11.14 8.94 12.26
C ASP A 16 12.08 7.96 12.96
N ASP A 17 11.58 6.76 13.25
CA ASP A 17 12.37 5.68 13.85
C ASP A 17 13.38 5.06 12.86
N GLY A 18 13.30 5.43 11.58
CA GLY A 18 14.15 4.94 10.50
C GLY A 18 13.77 3.54 10.02
N GLU A 19 12.69 2.96 10.54
CA GLU A 19 12.19 1.67 10.09
C GLU A 19 11.67 1.81 8.66
N PRO A 20 12.01 0.89 7.75
CA PRO A 20 11.54 1.00 6.39
C PRO A 20 10.03 0.71 6.29
N GLU A 21 9.39 1.34 5.31
CA GLU A 21 7.97 1.26 5.06
C GLU A 21 7.65 1.33 3.56
N ILE A 22 6.42 0.98 3.18
CA ILE A 22 5.95 1.20 1.81
C ILE A 22 5.47 2.64 1.65
N ILE A 23 6.08 3.36 0.71
CA ILE A 23 5.68 4.71 0.27
C ILE A 23 5.28 4.68 -1.21
N TYR A 24 4.57 5.71 -1.66
CA TYR A 24 4.34 5.95 -3.08
C TYR A 24 5.13 7.16 -3.57
N VAL A 25 5.89 6.98 -4.65
CA VAL A 25 6.70 8.05 -5.27
C VAL A 25 6.01 8.54 -6.54
N HIS A 26 5.91 9.86 -6.70
CA HIS A 26 5.45 10.51 -7.92
C HIS A 26 6.31 11.74 -8.26
N GLY A 27 7.23 11.58 -9.22
CA GLY A 27 8.16 12.65 -9.57
C GLY A 27 9.09 12.97 -8.39
N PRO A 28 9.13 14.23 -7.90
CA PRO A 28 9.94 14.61 -6.75
C PRO A 28 9.24 14.35 -5.40
N GLU A 29 7.99 13.91 -5.40
CA GLU A 29 7.17 13.75 -4.21
C GLU A 29 7.11 12.28 -3.77
N ALA A 30 7.01 12.07 -2.47
CA ALA A 30 6.85 10.79 -1.80
C ALA A 30 5.75 10.89 -0.75
N SER A 31 4.78 9.98 -0.77
CA SER A 31 3.70 9.93 0.22
C SER A 31 3.81 8.65 1.03
N ARG A 32 3.75 8.80 2.35
CA ARG A 32 3.67 7.70 3.30
C ARG A 32 2.19 7.34 3.50
N LEU A 33 1.91 6.08 3.84
CA LEU A 33 0.54 5.65 4.13
C LEU A 33 0.09 6.25 5.46
N GLY A 34 -1.06 6.94 5.46
CA GLY A 34 -1.61 7.62 6.65
C GLY A 34 -1.12 9.06 6.87
N ASP A 35 -0.14 9.54 6.10
CA ASP A 35 0.33 10.93 6.23
C ASP A 35 -0.55 11.89 5.43
N ASP A 36 -0.94 13.01 6.05
CA ASP A 36 -1.79 14.02 5.42
C ASP A 36 -1.08 14.86 4.32
N PHE A 37 0.25 14.77 4.23
CA PHE A 37 1.05 15.61 3.33
C PHE A 37 2.19 14.83 2.65
N PRO A 38 2.48 15.12 1.37
CA PRO A 38 3.63 14.55 0.69
C PRO A 38 4.94 15.15 1.19
N HIS A 39 5.98 14.32 1.13
CA HIS A 39 7.37 14.61 1.43
C HIS A 39 8.18 14.72 0.14
N HIS A 40 9.42 15.21 0.23
CA HIS A 40 10.33 15.17 -0.91
C HIS A 40 11.01 13.80 -0.99
N VAL A 41 11.10 13.20 -2.18
CA VAL A 41 11.72 11.86 -2.37
C VAL A 41 13.17 11.79 -1.87
N GLY A 42 13.89 12.91 -1.87
CA GLY A 42 15.25 13.01 -1.34
C GLY A 42 15.37 12.87 0.18
N GLU A 43 14.25 12.77 0.89
CA GLU A 43 14.20 12.51 2.34
C GLU A 43 14.20 11.01 2.67
N PHE A 44 14.21 10.14 1.65
CA PHE A 44 14.13 8.69 1.80
C PHE A 44 15.28 7.95 1.10
N ASP A 45 15.67 6.81 1.67
CA ASP A 45 16.42 5.78 0.94
C ASP A 45 15.44 4.88 0.20
N LEU A 46 15.56 4.77 -1.12
CA LEU A 46 14.71 3.89 -1.92
C LEU A 46 15.34 2.50 -2.03
N LEU A 47 14.98 1.61 -1.12
CA LEU A 47 15.65 0.32 -0.92
C LEU A 47 15.23 -0.74 -1.95
N HIS A 48 13.93 -0.88 -2.18
CA HIS A 48 13.37 -1.90 -3.07
C HIS A 48 12.10 -1.40 -3.74
N ARG A 49 12.03 -1.51 -5.07
CA ARG A 49 10.80 -1.18 -5.80
C ARG A 49 9.80 -2.31 -5.64
N VAL A 50 8.58 -1.98 -5.21
CA VAL A 50 7.50 -2.97 -5.10
C VAL A 50 6.98 -3.27 -6.50
N ASP A 51 7.15 -4.51 -6.95
CA ASP A 51 6.64 -4.99 -8.24
C ASP A 51 5.12 -5.22 -8.16
N THR A 52 4.35 -4.26 -8.67
CA THR A 52 2.89 -4.35 -8.76
C THR A 52 2.40 -4.91 -10.10
N ASP A 53 3.29 -5.19 -11.07
CA ASP A 53 2.90 -5.63 -12.43
C ASP A 53 2.24 -7.01 -12.40
N ARG A 54 2.62 -7.82 -11.40
CA ARG A 54 2.06 -9.16 -11.15
C ARG A 54 0.73 -9.13 -10.40
N TRP A 55 0.37 -7.99 -9.82
CA TRP A 55 -0.90 -7.87 -9.14
C TRP A 55 -2.02 -7.70 -10.17
N PRO A 56 -3.20 -8.26 -9.91
CA PRO A 56 -4.35 -8.06 -10.78
C PRO A 56 -4.61 -6.56 -10.98
N GLN A 57 -4.35 -6.09 -12.19
CA GLN A 57 -4.57 -4.70 -12.55
C GLN A 57 -6.07 -4.49 -12.79
N LYS A 58 -6.61 -3.32 -12.43
CA LYS A 58 -7.99 -2.91 -12.76
C LYS A 58 -8.22 -3.18 -14.26
N GLY A 59 -9.12 -4.12 -14.58
CA GLY A 59 -9.42 -4.56 -15.96
C GLY A 59 -8.85 -5.92 -16.38
N LYS A 60 -7.98 -6.57 -15.58
CA LYS A 60 -7.66 -8.02 -15.75
C LYS A 60 -8.66 -8.92 -15.03
N LEU A 61 -9.25 -8.43 -13.95
CA LEU A 61 -10.39 -9.04 -13.27
C LEU A 61 -11.64 -8.23 -13.63
N THR A 62 -12.72 -8.94 -13.94
CA THR A 62 -14.05 -8.35 -14.12
C THR A 62 -14.60 -7.90 -12.78
N GLU A 63 -15.50 -6.92 -12.77
CA GLU A 63 -16.23 -6.49 -11.55
C GLU A 63 -16.86 -7.69 -10.82
N LYS A 64 -17.36 -8.67 -11.57
CA LYS A 64 -17.88 -9.93 -11.02
C LYS A 64 -16.83 -10.79 -10.33
N GLU A 65 -15.60 -10.84 -10.85
CA GLU A 65 -14.49 -11.59 -10.23
C GLU A 65 -13.90 -10.86 -9.03
N LEU A 66 -13.97 -9.52 -9.02
CA LEU A 66 -13.63 -8.72 -7.85
C LEU A 66 -14.65 -8.89 -6.73
N LEU A 67 -15.94 -8.98 -7.08
CA LEU A 67 -17.05 -9.19 -6.15
C LEU A 67 -17.32 -10.69 -5.87
N ASP A 68 -16.43 -11.59 -6.28
CA ASP A 68 -16.53 -13.01 -5.97
C ASP A 68 -15.83 -13.27 -4.63
N GLU A 69 -16.59 -13.74 -3.63
CA GLU A 69 -16.10 -14.12 -2.29
C GLU A 69 -14.92 -15.11 -2.33
N ASN A 70 -14.66 -15.77 -3.47
CA ASN A 70 -13.53 -16.66 -3.65
C ASN A 70 -12.17 -15.96 -3.81
N TYR A 71 -12.13 -14.68 -4.20
CA TYR A 71 -10.88 -13.91 -4.32
C TYR A 71 -10.67 -12.93 -3.16
N ALA A 72 -11.75 -12.58 -2.48
CA ALA A 72 -11.76 -11.74 -1.29
C ALA A 72 -11.21 -12.48 -0.07
N VAL A 73 -10.34 -11.85 0.69
CA VAL A 73 -10.07 -12.27 2.07
C VAL A 73 -11.19 -11.73 2.96
N ASP A 74 -11.77 -12.58 3.81
CA ASP A 74 -12.73 -12.17 4.82
C ASP A 74 -12.12 -11.04 5.68
N PRO A 75 -12.68 -9.81 5.68
CA PRO A 75 -12.16 -8.68 6.43
C PRO A 75 -11.95 -8.99 7.93
N ALA A 76 -12.77 -9.86 8.52
CA ALA A 76 -12.64 -10.27 9.92
C ALA A 76 -11.40 -11.14 10.20
N THR A 77 -10.69 -11.56 9.14
CA THR A 77 -9.52 -12.44 9.22
C THR A 77 -8.24 -11.75 8.74
N VAL A 78 -8.29 -10.48 8.35
CA VAL A 78 -7.14 -9.73 7.80
C VAL A 78 -6.15 -9.40 8.93
N PRO A 79 -4.95 -10.01 8.96
CA PRO A 79 -3.92 -9.63 9.92
C PRO A 79 -3.21 -8.32 9.56
N ASP A 80 -2.58 -7.73 10.56
CA ASP A 80 -1.72 -6.56 10.42
C ASP A 80 -0.63 -6.71 9.34
N GLY A 81 -0.29 -5.59 8.71
CA GLY A 81 0.77 -5.47 7.71
C GLY A 81 0.29 -4.85 6.40
N TYR A 82 1.10 -4.99 5.35
CA TYR A 82 0.80 -4.42 4.04
C TYR A 82 -0.06 -5.35 3.18
N TRP A 83 -1.03 -4.77 2.51
CA TRP A 83 -1.99 -5.46 1.67
C TRP A 83 -2.18 -4.76 0.35
N TRP A 84 -2.31 -5.55 -0.70
CA TRP A 84 -2.93 -5.10 -1.93
C TRP A 84 -4.45 -5.24 -1.80
N ALA A 85 -5.15 -4.14 -1.99
CA ALA A 85 -6.58 -4.02 -1.78
C ALA A 85 -7.24 -3.15 -2.86
N ILE A 86 -8.56 -3.21 -2.95
CA ILE A 86 -9.37 -2.34 -3.80
C ILE A 86 -10.35 -1.59 -2.92
N HIS A 87 -10.39 -0.27 -3.05
CA HIS A 87 -11.38 0.54 -2.33
C HIS A 87 -12.76 0.39 -2.98
N CYS A 88 -13.79 0.13 -2.18
CA CYS A 88 -15.11 -0.29 -2.65
C CYS A 88 -15.89 0.80 -3.39
N GLU A 89 -15.61 2.09 -3.14
CA GLU A 89 -16.38 3.19 -3.75
C GLU A 89 -15.85 3.60 -5.14
N ASP A 90 -14.53 3.67 -5.31
CA ASP A 90 -13.86 4.13 -6.55
C ASP A 90 -13.24 2.99 -7.37
N PHE A 91 -13.24 1.77 -6.82
CA PHE A 91 -12.62 0.58 -7.37
C PHE A 91 -11.14 0.80 -7.72
N GLU A 92 -10.44 1.64 -6.96
CA GLU A 92 -9.02 1.90 -7.15
C GLU A 92 -8.18 0.79 -6.48
N PRO A 93 -7.27 0.11 -7.20
CA PRO A 93 -6.33 -0.81 -6.59
C PRO A 93 -5.16 -0.04 -5.98
N LEU A 94 -4.83 -0.35 -4.72
CA LEU A 94 -3.77 0.34 -3.99
C LEU A 94 -3.10 -0.57 -2.96
N ILE A 95 -1.96 -0.12 -2.42
CA ILE A 95 -1.37 -0.70 -1.22
C ILE A 95 -1.92 0.03 -0.02
N VAL A 96 -2.34 -0.73 0.98
CA VAL A 96 -2.72 -0.23 2.30
C VAL A 96 -1.90 -0.91 3.39
N ARG A 97 -1.79 -0.29 4.55
CA ARG A 97 -1.27 -0.89 5.78
C ARG A 97 -2.42 -1.12 6.74
N VAL A 98 -2.55 -2.32 7.27
CA VAL A 98 -3.56 -2.68 8.27
C VAL A 98 -2.89 -2.72 9.64
N GLU A 99 -3.45 -2.03 10.62
CA GLU A 99 -3.07 -2.12 12.02
C GLU A 99 -4.29 -2.04 12.93
N GLN A 100 -4.50 -3.04 13.79
CA GLN A 100 -5.54 -3.00 14.83
C GLN A 100 -6.93 -2.57 14.30
N ASP A 101 -7.38 -3.21 13.21
CA ASP A 101 -8.65 -2.93 12.52
C ASP A 101 -8.74 -1.57 11.78
N THR A 102 -7.65 -0.80 11.74
CA THR A 102 -7.51 0.43 10.95
C THR A 102 -6.78 0.15 9.65
N VAL A 103 -7.22 0.81 8.57
CA VAL A 103 -6.59 0.75 7.24
C VAL A 103 -5.98 2.09 6.92
N TYR A 104 -4.67 2.13 6.74
CA TYR A 104 -3.93 3.30 6.30
C TYR A 104 -3.71 3.22 4.80
N ARG A 105 -4.31 4.17 4.06
CA ARG A 105 -4.01 4.42 2.65
C ARG A 105 -3.31 5.75 2.50
N MET A 106 -2.97 6.10 1.26
CA MET A 106 -2.46 7.42 0.91
C MET A 106 -3.41 8.51 1.45
N ASP A 107 -2.86 9.42 2.26
CA ASP A 107 -3.52 10.63 2.78
C ASP A 107 -4.80 10.38 3.61
N CYS A 108 -5.02 9.16 4.12
CA CYS A 108 -6.25 8.84 4.84
C CYS A 108 -6.14 7.56 5.71
N GLU A 109 -6.71 7.64 6.91
CA GLU A 109 -7.10 6.47 7.72
C GLU A 109 -8.54 6.05 7.36
N ASP A 110 -8.81 4.76 7.36
CA ASP A 110 -10.09 4.18 6.96
C ASP A 110 -10.35 2.85 7.69
N THR A 111 -11.46 2.18 7.39
CA THR A 111 -11.89 0.94 8.04
C THR A 111 -11.85 -0.25 7.07
N LEU A 112 -11.64 -1.46 7.61
CA LEU A 112 -11.57 -2.70 6.83
C LEU A 112 -12.76 -2.89 5.87
N ASN A 113 -13.97 -2.47 6.26
CA ASN A 113 -15.19 -2.69 5.49
C ASN A 113 -15.26 -1.90 4.17
N ASN A 114 -14.39 -0.90 3.99
CA ASN A 114 -14.35 -0.08 2.78
C ASN A 114 -13.42 -0.67 1.71
N PHE A 115 -12.84 -1.86 1.95
CA PHE A 115 -11.88 -2.48 1.06
C PHE A 115 -12.18 -3.95 0.79
N GLU A 116 -11.89 -4.35 -0.44
CA GLU A 116 -11.71 -5.73 -0.86
C GLU A 116 -10.23 -6.09 -0.69
N PHE A 117 -9.88 -6.96 0.25
CA PHE A 117 -8.50 -7.41 0.47
C PHE A 117 -8.19 -8.62 -0.41
N LEU A 118 -7.06 -8.58 -1.12
CA LEU A 118 -6.78 -9.56 -2.17
C LEU A 118 -5.50 -10.34 -1.93
N MET A 119 -4.42 -9.67 -1.53
CA MET A 119 -3.13 -10.32 -1.30
C MET A 119 -2.32 -9.60 -0.23
N ARG A 120 -1.83 -10.35 0.75
CA ARG A 120 -0.85 -9.85 1.72
C ARG A 120 0.49 -9.66 1.03
N ILE A 121 1.15 -8.54 1.33
CA ILE A 121 2.50 -8.26 0.87
C ILE A 121 3.46 -8.75 1.95
N ASP A 122 4.21 -9.81 1.63
CA ASP A 122 5.24 -10.33 2.52
C ASP A 122 6.52 -9.50 2.37
N THR A 123 6.75 -8.61 3.33
CA THR A 123 7.95 -7.78 3.41
C THR A 123 9.09 -8.46 4.17
N ASN A 124 8.89 -9.69 4.67
CA ASN A 124 9.94 -10.40 5.40
C ASN A 124 11.14 -10.65 4.49
N GLY A 125 12.32 -10.24 4.95
CA GLY A 125 13.57 -10.39 4.21
C GLY A 125 13.82 -9.31 3.15
N TRP A 126 12.98 -8.27 3.09
CA TRP A 126 13.32 -7.06 2.34
C TRP A 126 14.46 -6.30 3.04
N PRO A 127 15.25 -5.48 2.31
CA PRO A 127 16.36 -4.75 2.89
C PRO A 127 15.91 -3.82 4.03
N THR A 128 16.75 -3.65 5.05
CA THR A 128 16.55 -2.73 6.18
C THR A 128 17.66 -1.69 6.21
#